data_AF-A0A7M3Z0I4-F1
#
_entry.id   AF-A0A7M3Z0I4-F1
#
_cell.length_a   1.000
_cell.length_b   1.000
_cell.length_c   1.000
_cell.angle_alpha   90.00
_cell.angle_beta   90.00
_cell.angle_gamma   90.00
#
_symmetry.space_group_name_H-M   'P 1'
#
loop_
_entity.id
_entity.type
_entity.pdbx_description
1 polymer ?
#
loop_
_entity_poly.entity_id
_entity_poly.type
_entity_poly.pdbx_seq_one_letter_code
_entity_poly.pdbx_strand_id
1 'polypeptide(L)'
;GVNATSVYLDLPQGVEVDSALGEASMGIVERQTVLDGINSLIDQQTQVFQTMMYLGLLFTVVVMFNTMIMNVAERDFELATLRVLGASTRSLGTMLLFESLLIGIIGGIVGVLFAYGGAVGLAASFSSWQFFVPVTIVPSVAWQLMSGVIIIAAAMTPFGVWRLRRMDLVEKVKDLSQ
;
A
#
# COMPACT_ATOMS: atom_id res chain seq x y z
N GLY A 1 -18.03 -17.71 -15.79
CA GLY A 1 -17.63 -18.13 -17.14
C GLY A 1 -18.63 -19.14 -17.64
N VAL A 2 -19.35 -18.81 -18.72
CA VAL A 2 -20.27 -19.75 -19.37
C VAL A 2 -19.79 -19.90 -20.81
N ASN A 3 -18.92 -20.88 -21.03
CA ASN A 3 -18.53 -21.31 -22.38
C ASN A 3 -19.68 -22.16 -22.95
N ALA A 4 -20.66 -21.50 -23.57
CA ALA A 4 -21.71 -22.19 -24.31
C ALA A 4 -21.19 -22.51 -25.73
N THR A 5 -20.34 -23.54 -25.83
CA THR A 5 -19.97 -24.14 -27.11
C THR A 5 -21.17 -24.94 -27.62
N SER A 6 -22.02 -24.26 -28.39
CA SER A 6 -23.23 -24.71 -29.09
C SER A 6 -24.46 -25.05 -28.24
N VAL A 7 -25.58 -24.40 -28.56
CA VAL A 7 -26.93 -24.77 -28.13
C VAL A 7 -27.64 -25.31 -29.36
N TYR A 8 -27.95 -26.61 -29.38
CA TYR A 8 -28.75 -27.22 -30.44
C TYR A 8 -30.22 -26.86 -30.20
N LEU A 9 -30.81 -26.10 -31.13
CA LEU A 9 -32.24 -25.81 -31.17
C LEU A 9 -32.88 -26.77 -32.18
N ASP A 10 -33.71 -27.68 -31.68
CA ASP A 10 -34.54 -28.53 -32.54
C ASP A 10 -35.76 -27.70 -32.99
N LEU A 11 -35.77 -27.32 -34.27
CA LEU A 11 -36.79 -26.45 -34.84
C LEU A 11 -37.80 -27.29 -35.65
N PRO A 12 -39.11 -27.13 -35.43
CA PRO A 12 -40.12 -27.82 -36.23
C PRO A 12 -40.02 -27.41 -37.72
N GLN A 13 -40.25 -28.38 -38.61
CA GLN A 13 -40.00 -28.26 -40.04
C GLN A 13 -40.71 -27.04 -40.66
N GLY A 14 -39.92 -26.12 -41.23
CA GLY A 14 -40.42 -24.97 -42.01
C GLY A 14 -39.94 -23.58 -41.57
N VAL A 15 -39.05 -23.46 -40.58
CA VAL A 15 -38.47 -22.16 -40.18
C VAL A 15 -37.03 -22.06 -40.69
N GLU A 16 -36.80 -21.24 -41.72
CA GLU A 16 -35.44 -20.89 -42.15
C GLU A 16 -34.75 -20.06 -41.06
N VAL A 17 -33.61 -20.56 -40.60
CA VAL A 17 -32.78 -19.89 -39.61
C VAL A 17 -32.07 -18.73 -40.29
N ASP A 18 -32.42 -17.50 -39.89
CA ASP A 18 -31.71 -16.30 -40.33
C ASP A 18 -30.26 -16.34 -39.83
N SER A 19 -29.31 -16.48 -40.76
CA SER A 19 -27.87 -16.57 -40.51
C SER A 19 -27.30 -15.33 -39.80
N ALA A 20 -28.07 -14.24 -39.75
CA ALA A 20 -27.74 -13.02 -39.03
C ALA A 20 -27.49 -13.23 -37.53
N LEU A 21 -28.18 -14.18 -36.88
CA LEU A 21 -28.01 -14.46 -35.45
C LEU A 21 -26.72 -15.26 -35.15
N GLY A 22 -26.31 -16.13 -36.08
CA GLY A 22 -25.06 -16.88 -36.02
C GLY A 22 -23.84 -15.97 -36.20
N GLU A 23 -23.86 -15.08 -37.20
CA GLU A 23 -22.78 -14.11 -37.41
C GLU A 23 -22.70 -13.06 -36.29
N ALA A 24 -23.85 -12.57 -35.77
CA ALA A 24 -23.87 -11.66 -34.64
C ALA A 24 -23.29 -12.32 -33.36
N SER A 25 -23.59 -13.59 -33.11
CA SER A 25 -23.03 -14.31 -31.95
C SER A 25 -21.53 -14.61 -32.10
N MET A 26 -21.06 -14.98 -33.30
CA MET A 26 -19.63 -15.17 -33.58
C MET A 26 -18.83 -13.88 -33.43
N GLY A 27 -19.35 -12.74 -33.91
CA GLY A 27 -18.70 -11.43 -33.75
C GLY A 27 -18.66 -10.93 -32.30
N ILE A 28 -19.61 -11.32 -31.46
CA ILE A 28 -19.61 -10.99 -30.02
C ILE A 28 -18.61 -11.86 -29.26
N VAL A 29 -18.49 -13.15 -29.58
CA VAL A 29 -17.53 -14.06 -28.93
C VAL A 29 -16.08 -13.71 -29.27
N GLU A 30 -15.80 -13.32 -30.52
CA GLU A 30 -14.46 -12.89 -30.93
C GLU A 30 -14.05 -11.58 -30.22
N ARG A 31 -14.94 -10.59 -30.17
CA ARG A 31 -14.72 -9.34 -29.41
C ARG A 31 -14.52 -9.61 -27.92
N GLN A 32 -15.33 -10.49 -27.32
CA GLN A 32 -15.18 -10.85 -25.91
C GLN A 32 -13.84 -11.54 -25.64
N THR A 33 -13.41 -12.44 -26.52
CA THR A 33 -12.11 -13.14 -26.39
C THR A 33 -10.93 -12.17 -26.48
N VAL A 34 -10.99 -11.18 -27.37
CA VAL A 34 -9.97 -10.13 -27.47
C VAL A 34 -9.96 -9.22 -26.22
N LEU A 35 -11.14 -8.84 -25.72
CA LEU A 35 -11.26 -8.04 -24.49
C LEU A 35 -10.75 -8.80 -23.27
N ASP A 36 -11.08 -10.08 -23.14
CA ASP A 36 -10.60 -10.94 -22.05
C ASP A 36 -9.07 -11.11 -22.10
N GLY A 37 -8.50 -11.23 -23.32
CA GLY A 37 -7.05 -11.23 -23.53
C GLY A 37 -6.39 -9.93 -23.07
N ILE A 38 -6.91 -8.77 -23.48
CA ILE A 38 -6.40 -7.45 -23.07
C ILE A 38 -6.52 -7.26 -21.55
N ASN A 39 -7.66 -7.61 -20.96
CA ASN A 39 -7.88 -7.52 -19.52
C ASN A 39 -6.88 -8.39 -18.75
N SER A 40 -6.62 -9.63 -19.22
CA SER A 40 -5.63 -10.51 -18.57
C SER A 40 -4.21 -9.92 -18.55
N LEU A 41 -3.82 -9.20 -19.61
CA LEU A 41 -2.52 -8.53 -19.70
C LEU A 41 -2.45 -7.33 -18.75
N ILE A 42 -3.53 -6.54 -18.68
CA ILE A 42 -3.65 -5.40 -17.76
C ILE A 42 -3.63 -5.89 -16.30
N ASP A 43 -4.33 -6.99 -15.99
CA ASP A 43 -4.38 -7.59 -14.67
C ASP A 43 -3.00 -8.11 -14.24
N GLN A 44 -2.29 -8.81 -15.14
CA GLN A 44 -0.93 -9.29 -14.86
C GLN A 44 0.04 -8.13 -14.61
N GLN A 45 -0.04 -7.06 -15.41
CA GLN A 45 0.76 -5.85 -15.19
C GLN A 45 0.41 -5.17 -13.85
N THR A 46 -0.88 -5.10 -13.52
CA THR A 46 -1.37 -4.52 -12.25
C THR A 46 -0.87 -5.32 -11.06
N GLN A 47 -0.83 -6.64 -11.15
CA GLN A 47 -0.33 -7.52 -10.10
C GLN A 47 1.15 -7.29 -9.80
N VAL A 48 1.97 -7.01 -10.82
CA VAL A 48 3.39 -6.65 -10.63
C VAL A 48 3.50 -5.34 -9.84
N PHE A 49 2.76 -4.30 -10.22
CA PHE A 49 2.78 -3.03 -9.49
C PHE A 49 2.24 -3.15 -8.06
N GLN A 50 1.19 -3.94 -7.84
CA GLN A 50 0.69 -4.24 -6.49
C GLN A 50 1.74 -4.93 -5.63
N THR A 51 2.49 -5.89 -6.20
CA THR A 51 3.57 -6.58 -5.49
C THR A 51 4.67 -5.60 -5.08
N MET A 52 5.08 -4.70 -5.97
CA MET A 52 6.04 -3.65 -5.67
C MET A 52 5.54 -2.70 -4.58
N MET A 53 4.26 -2.35 -4.61
CA MET A 53 3.63 -1.52 -3.58
C MET A 53 3.70 -2.20 -2.21
N TYR A 54 3.37 -3.50 -2.11
CA TYR A 54 3.48 -4.23 -0.85
C TYR A 54 4.92 -4.37 -0.36
N LEU A 55 5.88 -4.57 -1.25
CA LEU A 55 7.30 -4.55 -0.88
C LEU A 55 7.72 -3.18 -0.32
N GLY A 56 7.27 -2.09 -0.93
CA GLY A 56 7.48 -0.74 -0.40
C GLY A 56 6.91 -0.59 1.01
N LEU A 57 5.71 -1.10 1.25
CA LEU A 57 5.08 -1.09 2.57
C LEU A 57 5.86 -1.91 3.60
N LEU A 58 6.44 -3.05 3.21
CA LEU A 58 7.35 -3.82 4.07
C LEU A 58 8.61 -3.04 4.41
N PHE A 59 9.22 -2.35 3.45
CA PHE A 59 10.37 -1.47 3.71
C PHE A 59 10.00 -0.36 4.69
N THR A 60 8.82 0.24 4.55
CA THR A 60 8.31 1.25 5.49
C THR A 60 8.26 0.70 6.92
N VAL A 61 7.77 -0.54 7.11
CA VAL A 61 7.76 -1.18 8.44
C VAL A 61 9.16 -1.27 9.02
N VAL A 62 10.13 -1.77 8.24
CA VAL A 62 11.52 -1.95 8.71
C VAL A 62 12.17 -0.60 9.06
N VAL A 63 12.00 0.40 8.21
CA VAL A 63 12.58 1.73 8.42
C VAL A 63 11.95 2.38 9.66
N MET A 64 10.63 2.40 9.76
CA MET A 64 9.93 2.97 10.92
C MET A 64 10.28 2.25 12.22
N PHE A 65 10.44 0.92 12.17
CA PHE A 65 10.87 0.14 13.32
C PHE A 65 12.26 0.54 13.81
N ASN A 66 13.21 0.67 12.89
CA ASN A 66 14.57 1.11 13.23
C ASN A 66 14.58 2.53 13.80
N THR A 67 13.84 3.47 13.19
CA THR A 67 13.69 4.83 13.71
C THR A 67 13.09 4.84 15.10
N MET A 68 12.07 4.02 15.35
CA MET A 68 11.45 3.94 16.66
C MET A 68 12.43 3.46 17.73
N ILE A 69 13.18 2.39 17.45
CA ILE A 69 14.17 1.84 18.38
C ILE A 69 15.25 2.88 18.68
N MET A 70 15.75 3.57 17.65
CA MET A 70 16.76 4.61 17.81
C MET A 70 16.25 5.76 18.68
N ASN A 71 15.06 6.29 18.40
CA ASN A 71 14.48 7.40 19.16
C ASN A 71 14.23 7.03 20.62
N VAL A 72 13.75 5.80 20.88
CA VAL A 72 13.62 5.29 22.25
C VAL A 72 15.00 5.22 22.92
N ALA A 73 16.01 4.65 22.25
CA ALA A 73 17.35 4.48 22.80
C ALA A 73 18.06 5.81 23.14
N GLU A 74 17.82 6.86 22.36
CA GLU A 74 18.37 8.19 22.61
C GLU A 74 17.71 8.88 23.81
N ARG A 75 16.43 8.59 24.06
CA ARG A 75 15.61 9.27 25.09
C ARG A 75 15.40 8.46 26.36
N ASP A 76 16.09 7.33 26.52
CA ASP A 76 15.93 6.46 27.68
C ASP A 76 16.14 7.18 29.02
N PHE A 77 17.13 8.07 29.11
CA PHE A 77 17.39 8.86 30.31
C PHE A 77 16.30 9.91 30.58
N GLU A 78 15.77 10.55 29.54
CA GLU A 78 14.64 11.49 29.67
C GLU A 78 13.40 10.77 30.19
N LEU A 79 13.08 9.61 29.60
CA LEU A 79 11.92 8.79 29.95
C LEU A 79 12.05 8.19 31.36
N ALA A 80 13.26 7.81 31.77
CA ALA A 80 13.56 7.39 33.13
C ALA A 80 13.33 8.52 34.14
N THR A 81 13.83 9.72 33.84
CA THR A 81 13.67 10.91 34.70
C THR A 81 12.20 11.28 34.85
N LEU A 82 11.44 11.29 33.74
CA LEU A 82 9.99 11.51 33.75
C LEU A 82 9.25 10.47 34.59
N ARG A 83 9.67 9.20 34.52
CA ARG A 83 9.08 8.11 35.32
C ARG A 83 9.37 8.25 36.80
N VAL A 84 10.56 8.73 37.19
CA VAL A 84 10.90 9.08 38.58
C VAL A 84 10.05 10.25 39.08
N LEU A 85 9.74 11.21 38.20
CA LEU A 85 8.84 12.34 38.49
C LEU A 85 7.35 11.95 38.53
N GLY A 86 7.02 10.66 38.34
CA GLY A 86 5.66 10.14 38.44
C GLY A 86 4.90 10.03 37.12
N ALA A 87 5.55 10.23 35.96
CA ALA A 87 4.89 10.06 34.67
C ALA A 87 4.44 8.60 34.46
N SER A 88 3.17 8.42 34.08
CA SER A 88 2.62 7.10 33.81
C SER A 88 3.15 6.51 32.50
N THR A 89 3.33 5.19 32.45
CA THR A 89 3.74 4.48 31.20
C THR A 89 2.78 4.71 30.03
N ARG A 90 1.51 5.07 30.31
CA ARG A 90 0.52 5.46 29.30
C ARG A 90 0.84 6.82 28.69
N SER A 91 1.23 7.80 29.50
CA SER A 91 1.59 9.14 29.03
C SER A 91 2.81 9.11 28.11
N LEU A 92 3.82 8.31 28.47
CA LEU A 92 4.99 8.07 27.60
C LEU A 92 4.57 7.39 26.29
N GLY A 93 3.71 6.38 26.35
CA GLY A 93 3.19 5.70 25.16
C GLY A 93 2.40 6.63 24.23
N THR A 94 1.58 7.52 24.78
CA THR A 94 0.84 8.51 23.97
C THR A 94 1.77 9.54 23.32
N MET A 95 2.84 9.95 24.00
CA MET A 95 3.83 10.86 23.44
C MET A 95 4.53 10.24 22.23
N LEU A 96 4.98 8.99 22.36
CA LEU A 96 5.61 8.23 21.27
C LEU A 96 4.64 7.98 20.10
N LEU A 97 3.36 7.75 20.41
CA LEU A 97 2.32 7.62 19.40
C LEU A 97 2.22 8.90 18.58
N PHE A 98 2.09 10.05 19.24
CA PHE A 98 1.98 11.34 18.55
C PHE A 98 3.20 11.63 17.67
N GLU A 99 4.40 11.35 18.19
CA GLU A 99 5.65 11.53 17.43
C GLU A 99 5.68 10.64 16.17
N SER A 100 5.37 9.36 16.33
CA SER A 100 5.34 8.40 15.21
C SER A 100 4.26 8.76 14.18
N LEU A 101 3.10 9.22 14.64
CA LEU A 101 1.96 9.57 13.79
C LEU A 101 2.24 10.87 13.03
N LEU A 102 2.90 11.86 13.66
CA LEU A 102 3.36 13.07 13.00
C LEU A 102 4.39 12.77 11.91
N ILE A 103 5.41 11.96 12.22
CA ILE A 103 6.41 11.54 11.25
C ILE A 103 5.74 10.79 10.08
N GLY A 104 4.80 9.89 10.37
CA GLY A 104 4.05 9.14 9.37
C GLY A 104 3.18 10.03 8.47
N ILE A 105 2.46 11.02 9.04
CA ILE A 105 1.63 11.96 8.26
C ILE A 105 2.51 12.83 7.38
N ILE A 106 3.56 13.44 7.94
CA ILE A 106 4.44 14.34 7.18
C ILE A 106 5.14 13.56 6.07
N GLY A 107 5.72 12.41 6.39
CA GLY A 107 6.36 11.53 5.42
C GLY A 107 5.39 11.03 4.34
N GLY A 108 4.16 10.70 4.73
CA GLY A 108 3.11 10.28 3.81
C GLY A 108 2.69 11.39 2.84
N ILE A 109 2.47 12.62 3.33
CA ILE A 109 2.14 13.77 2.48
C ILE A 109 3.28 14.05 1.49
N VAL A 110 4.53 14.10 1.99
CA VAL A 110 5.71 14.32 1.14
C VAL A 110 5.86 13.19 0.13
N GLY A 111 5.65 11.95 0.53
CA GLY A 111 5.72 10.77 -0.33
C GLY A 111 4.68 10.80 -1.45
N VAL A 112 3.43 11.18 -1.16
CA VAL A 112 2.38 11.33 -2.18
C VAL A 112 2.73 12.43 -3.17
N LEU A 113 3.24 13.58 -2.70
CA LEU A 113 3.68 14.66 -3.58
C LEU A 113 4.85 14.22 -4.48
N PHE A 114 5.82 13.49 -3.92
CA PHE A 114 6.94 12.94 -4.68
C PHE A 114 6.49 11.89 -5.71
N ALA A 115 5.59 11.00 -5.33
CA ALA A 115 5.03 9.98 -6.22
C ALA A 115 4.28 10.63 -7.38
N TYR A 116 3.49 11.68 -7.11
CA TYR A 116 2.79 12.43 -8.14
C TYR A 116 3.78 13.13 -9.10
N GLY A 117 4.74 13.87 -8.55
CA GLY A 117 5.76 14.54 -9.37
C GLY A 117 6.57 13.57 -10.22
N GLY A 118 6.94 12.42 -9.64
CA GLY A 118 7.63 11.33 -10.34
C GLY A 118 6.78 10.71 -11.45
N ALA A 119 5.49 10.45 -11.19
CA ALA A 119 4.57 9.91 -12.19
C ALA A 119 4.39 10.87 -13.37
N VAL A 120 4.25 12.17 -13.12
CA VAL A 120 4.17 13.20 -14.15
C VAL A 120 5.47 13.30 -14.94
N GLY A 121 6.63 13.31 -14.26
CA GLY A 121 7.93 13.35 -14.91
C GLY A 121 8.21 12.13 -15.79
N LEU A 122 7.85 10.93 -15.32
CA LEU A 122 7.94 9.70 -16.10
C LEU A 122 7.00 9.76 -17.31
N ALA A 123 5.72 10.08 -17.11
CA ALA A 123 4.76 10.17 -18.20
C ALA A 123 5.18 11.18 -19.28
N ALA A 124 5.71 12.34 -18.89
CA ALA A 124 6.26 13.31 -19.82
C ALA A 124 7.47 12.77 -20.61
N SER A 125 8.30 11.93 -20.00
CA SER A 125 9.47 11.32 -20.66
C SER A 125 9.08 10.22 -21.66
N PHE A 126 7.98 9.51 -21.40
CA PHE A 126 7.46 8.47 -22.31
C PHE A 126 6.48 9.03 -23.36
N SER A 127 5.99 10.25 -23.17
CA SER A 127 5.08 10.90 -24.11
C SER A 127 5.81 11.26 -25.40
N SER A 128 5.53 10.54 -26.48
CA SER A 128 6.00 10.82 -27.83
C SER A 128 4.82 11.19 -28.73
N TRP A 129 5.08 11.71 -29.93
CA TRP A 129 4.00 12.05 -30.89
C TRP A 129 3.06 10.89 -31.22
N GLN A 130 3.47 9.64 -30.98
CA GLN A 130 2.67 8.43 -31.22
C GLN A 130 2.02 7.86 -29.93
N PHE A 131 2.55 8.18 -28.75
CA PHE A 131 2.12 7.62 -27.47
C PHE A 131 1.90 8.74 -26.46
N PHE A 132 0.64 8.97 -26.08
CA PHE A 132 0.28 9.81 -24.94
C PHE A 132 -0.06 8.91 -23.75
N VAL A 133 0.70 9.02 -22.66
CA VAL A 133 0.44 8.29 -21.42
C VAL A 133 -0.28 9.23 -20.45
N PRO A 134 -1.61 9.12 -20.30
CA PRO A 134 -2.34 9.95 -19.35
C PRO A 134 -1.97 9.55 -17.92
N VAL A 135 -1.58 10.53 -17.09
CA VAL A 135 -1.44 10.33 -15.65
C VAL A 135 -2.84 10.36 -15.02
N THR A 136 -3.41 9.19 -14.79
CA THR A 136 -4.65 9.08 -14.03
C THR A 136 -4.32 8.99 -12.55
N ILE A 137 -4.74 10.01 -11.79
CA ILE A 137 -4.67 9.98 -10.33
C ILE A 137 -5.84 9.12 -9.84
N VAL A 138 -5.52 8.04 -9.13
CA VAL A 138 -6.51 7.20 -8.47
C VAL A 138 -6.45 7.50 -6.96
N PRO A 139 -7.35 8.33 -6.40
CA PRO A 139 -7.26 8.79 -5.01
C PRO A 139 -7.35 7.65 -3.98
N SER A 140 -8.00 6.54 -4.34
CA SER A 140 -8.11 5.37 -3.46
C SER A 140 -6.75 4.77 -3.11
N VAL A 141 -5.79 4.76 -4.04
CA VAL A 141 -4.44 4.23 -3.80
C VAL A 141 -3.69 5.12 -2.81
N ALA A 142 -3.78 6.45 -2.97
CA ALA A 142 -3.18 7.39 -2.02
C ALA A 142 -3.75 7.22 -0.61
N TRP A 143 -5.07 7.05 -0.49
CA TRP A 143 -5.72 6.80 0.80
C TRP A 143 -5.34 5.44 1.41
N GLN A 144 -5.22 4.40 0.58
CA GLN A 144 -4.75 3.08 1.00
C GLN A 144 -3.31 3.13 1.53
N LEU A 145 -2.41 3.85 0.85
CA LEU A 145 -1.03 4.01 1.32
C LEU A 145 -0.95 4.82 2.61
N MET A 146 -1.68 5.94 2.69
CA MET A 146 -1.73 6.77 3.91
C MET A 146 -2.29 6.00 5.10
N SER A 147 -3.37 5.26 4.91
CA SER A 147 -3.93 4.41 5.97
C SER A 147 -2.95 3.30 6.36
N GLY A 148 -2.24 2.69 5.42
CA GLY A 148 -1.17 1.73 5.68
C GLY A 148 -0.06 2.31 6.57
N VAL A 149 0.45 3.51 6.25
CA VAL A 149 1.47 4.20 7.06
C VAL A 149 0.97 4.50 8.47
N ILE A 150 -0.27 4.98 8.60
CA ILE A 150 -0.87 5.29 9.91
C ILE A 150 -1.05 4.01 10.75
N ILE A 151 -1.49 2.92 10.12
CA ILE A 151 -1.63 1.62 10.79
C ILE A 151 -0.26 1.12 11.27
N ILE A 152 0.78 1.23 10.45
CA ILE A 152 2.15 0.86 10.83
C ILE A 152 2.61 1.73 12.01
N ALA A 153 2.44 3.05 11.95
CA ALA A 153 2.80 3.97 13.04
C ALA A 153 2.11 3.59 14.36
N ALA A 154 0.80 3.35 14.30
CA ALA A 154 0.01 2.95 15.46
C ALA A 154 0.44 1.57 16.00
N ALA A 155 0.73 0.61 15.12
CA ALA A 155 1.17 -0.74 15.49
C ALA A 155 2.57 -0.76 16.13
N MET A 156 3.46 0.15 15.73
CA MET A 156 4.81 0.24 16.31
C MET A 156 4.80 0.80 17.74
N THR A 157 3.91 1.74 18.05
CA THR A 157 3.79 2.36 19.39
C THR A 157 3.82 1.37 20.57
N PRO A 158 2.95 0.35 20.65
CA PRO A 158 2.96 -0.61 21.76
C PRO A 158 4.27 -1.42 21.84
N PHE A 159 4.94 -1.65 20.71
CA PHE A 159 6.22 -2.35 20.67
C PHE A 159 7.33 -1.53 21.35
N GLY A 160 7.44 -0.23 21.05
CA GLY A 160 8.42 0.64 21.73
C GLY A 160 8.12 0.82 23.22
N VAL A 161 6.85 0.87 23.62
CA VAL A 161 6.47 0.89 25.05
C VAL A 161 6.86 -0.41 25.76
N TRP A 162 6.71 -1.56 25.11
CA TRP A 162 7.17 -2.84 25.64
C TRP A 162 8.70 -2.87 25.80
N ARG A 163 9.44 -2.34 24.82
CA ARG A 163 10.91 -2.19 24.89
C ARG A 163 11.33 -1.36 26.11
N LEU A 164 10.70 -0.20 26.33
CA LEU A 164 10.97 0.67 27.48
C LEU A 164 10.77 -0.02 28.83
N ARG A 165 9.83 -0.95 28.94
CA ARG A 165 9.59 -1.69 30.18
C ARG A 165 10.68 -2.70 30.51
N ARG A 166 11.44 -3.16 29.52
CA ARG A 166 12.52 -4.16 29.69
C ARG A 166 13.90 -3.55 29.87
N MET A 167 14.03 -2.22 29.82
CA MET A 167 15.32 -1.58 30.02
C MET A 167 15.62 -1.47 31.51
N ASP A 168 16.67 -2.18 31.93
CA ASP A 168 17.19 -2.13 33.28
C ASP A 168 18.04 -0.86 33.45
N LEU A 169 17.37 0.22 33.82
CA LEU A 169 17.96 1.56 33.99
C LEU A 169 19.11 1.58 35.02
N VAL A 170 19.14 0.59 35.92
CA VAL A 170 20.16 0.43 36.97
C VAL A 170 21.51 0.01 36.39
N GLU A 171 21.53 -0.74 35.29
CA GLU A 171 22.78 -1.25 34.69
C GLU A 171 23.49 -0.16 33.87
N LYS A 172 22.72 0.69 33.19
CA LYS A 172 23.23 1.87 32.44
C LYS A 172 23.93 2.91 33.35
N VAL A 173 23.50 3.06 34.59
CA VAL A 173 24.14 3.98 35.56
C VAL A 173 25.47 3.41 36.08
N LYS A 174 25.61 2.07 36.09
CA LYS A 174 26.82 1.38 36.56
C LYS A 174 27.98 1.45 35.56
N ASP A 175 27.68 1.55 34.27
CA ASP A 175 28.66 1.75 33.19
C ASP A 175 29.29 3.17 33.18
N LEU A 176 28.61 4.15 33.78
CA LEU A 176 29.12 5.54 33.88
C LEU A 176 29.96 5.78 35.14
N SER A 177 29.95 4.85 36.10
CA SER A 177 30.74 4.94 37.33
C SER A 177 32.08 4.19 37.26
N GLN A 178 32.44 3.66 36.09
CA GLN A 178 33.77 3.11 35.79
C GLN A 178 34.48 4.01 34.79
#